data_AF-A0A0D0H3N4-F1
#
_entry.id   AF-A0A0D0H3N4-F1
#
_cell.length_a   1.000
_cell.length_b   1.000
_cell.length_c   1.000
_cell.angle_alpha   90.00
_cell.angle_beta   90.00
_cell.angle_gamma   90.00
#
_symmetry.space_group_name_H-M   'P 1'
#
loop_
_entity.id
_entity.type
_entity.pdbx_description
1 polymer ?
#
loop_
_entity_poly.entity_id
_entity_poly.type
_entity_poly.pdbx_seq_one_letter_code
_entity_poly.pdbx_strand_id
1 'polypeptide(L)' 'MSTIQEIVLFVLFVSSAAVLLLNVAHTPWMFDYWNLDNEIEEEPSKLDFLRNQLAFYTAAVVLAATASYYFWLTR' A
#
# COMPACT_ATOMS: atom_id res chain seq x y z
N MET A 1 -23.27 1.87 13.41
CA MET A 1 -21.86 2.32 13.41
C MET A 1 -21.83 3.80 13.78
N SER A 2 -20.84 4.28 14.54
CA SER A 2 -20.71 5.73 14.80
C SER A 2 -19.96 6.42 13.66
N THR A 3 -20.23 7.71 13.44
CA THR A 3 -19.54 8.50 12.39
C THR A 3 -18.02 8.49 12.55
N ILE A 4 -17.52 8.44 13.78
CA ILE A 4 -16.08 8.36 14.06
C ILE A 4 -15.50 7.03 13.58
N GLN A 5 -16.21 5.91 13.81
CA GLN A 5 -15.77 4.59 13.35
C GLN A 5 -15.73 4.52 11.82
N GLU A 6 -16.72 5.08 11.15
CA GLU A 6 -16.75 5.17 9.68
C GLU A 6 -15.54 5.92 9.12
N ILE A 7 -15.23 7.09 9.70
CA ILE A 7 -14.08 7.90 9.28
C ILE A 7 -12.78 7.11 9.49
N VAL A 8 -12.61 6.47 10.64
CA VAL A 8 -11.40 5.68 10.94
C VAL A 8 -11.24 4.52 9.95
N LEU A 9 -12.31 3.77 9.69
CA LEU A 9 -12.26 2.65 8.74
C LEU A 9 -11.97 3.12 7.32
N PHE A 10 -12.56 4.25 6.91
CA PHE A 10 -12.29 4.85 5.60
C PHE A 10 -10.82 5.26 5.46
N VAL A 11 -10.26 5.95 6.47
CA VAL A 11 -8.85 6.37 6.46
C VAL A 11 -7.91 5.16 6.43
N LEU A 12 -8.18 4.13 7.23
CA LEU A 12 -7.38 2.90 7.23
C LEU A 12 -7.44 2.18 5.87
N PHE A 13 -8.62 2.12 5.25
CA PHE A 13 -8.80 1.53 3.94
C PHE A 13 -8.03 2.28 2.86
N VAL A 14 -8.23 3.60 2.75
CA VAL A 14 -7.59 4.43 1.72
C VAL A 14 -6.06 4.46 1.88
N SER A 15 -5.57 4.62 3.11
CA SER A 15 -4.12 4.68 3.37
C SER A 15 -3.42 3.34 3.10
N SER A 16 -4.00 2.21 3.54
CA SER A 16 -3.44 0.89 3.25
C SER A 16 -3.45 0.57 1.76
N ALA A 17 -4.55 0.88 1.05
CA ALA A 17 -4.62 0.73 -0.40
C ALA A 17 -3.55 1.57 -1.12
N ALA A 18 -3.35 2.83 -0.71
CA ALA A 18 -2.32 3.69 -1.29
C ALA A 18 -0.91 3.12 -1.10
N VAL A 19 -0.57 2.62 0.09
CA VAL A 19 0.74 2.01 0.37
C VAL A 19 0.95 0.75 -0.48
N LEU A 20 -0.07 -0.09 -0.63
CA LEU A 20 0.01 -1.28 -1.48
C LEU A 20 0.26 -0.89 -2.94
N LEU A 21 -0.49 0.08 -3.47
CA LEU A 21 -0.30 0.57 -4.84
C LEU A 21 1.10 1.15 -5.05
N LEU A 22 1.64 1.90 -4.08
CA LEU A 22 3.00 2.43 -4.16
C LEU A 22 4.06 1.32 -4.22
N ASN A 23 3.87 0.24 -3.47
CA ASN A 23 4.78 -0.91 -3.50
C ASN A 23 4.68 -1.71 -4.81
N VAL A 24 3.46 -1.91 -5.32
CA VAL A 24 3.22 -2.65 -6.57
C VAL A 24 3.71 -1.84 -7.78
N ALA A 25 3.43 -0.54 -7.83
CA ALA A 25 3.86 0.31 -8.94
C ALA A 25 5.39 0.45 -9.02
N HIS A 26 6.10 0.23 -7.91
CA HIS A 26 7.55 0.33 -7.85
C HIS A 26 8.24 -1.04 -8.03
N THR A 27 7.53 -2.10 -8.42
CA THR A 27 8.20 -3.36 -8.71
C THR A 27 9.03 -3.27 -10.00
N PRO A 28 10.34 -3.58 -9.95
CA PRO A 28 11.29 -3.39 -11.06
C PRO A 28 10.87 -4.09 -12.37
N TRP A 29 10.23 -5.25 -12.27
CA TRP A 29 9.80 -6.06 -13.43
C TRP A 29 8.66 -5.42 -14.26
N MET A 30 8.02 -4.36 -13.76
CA MET A 30 6.91 -3.71 -14.44
C MET A 30 7.36 -2.59 -15.39
N PHE A 31 8.53 -1.99 -15.15
CA PHE A 31 8.97 -0.80 -15.88
C PHE A 31 10.28 -0.94 -16.64
N ASP A 32 11.05 -2.02 -16.43
CA ASP A 32 12.41 -2.04 -16.94
C ASP A 32 12.79 -3.27 -17.79
N TYR A 33 12.27 -3.31 -19.01
CA TYR A 33 12.69 -4.27 -20.04
C TYR A 33 13.80 -3.71 -20.96
N TRP A 34 14.24 -2.46 -20.76
CA TRP A 34 15.13 -1.76 -21.70
C TRP A 34 16.43 -1.23 -21.07
N ASN A 35 16.58 -1.23 -19.74
CA ASN A 35 17.82 -0.90 -19.04
C ASN A 35 18.77 -2.12 -19.01
N LEU A 36 19.13 -2.60 -20.20
CA LEU A 36 20.06 -3.72 -20.39
C LEU A 36 21.49 -3.39 -19.90
N ASP A 37 21.83 -2.10 -19.88
CA ASP A 37 23.15 -1.59 -19.49
C ASP A 37 23.21 -1.04 -18.06
N ASN A 38 22.12 -1.16 -17.29
CA ASN A 38 22.03 -0.77 -15.88
C ASN A 38 22.41 0.70 -15.63
N GLU A 39 22.14 1.58 -16.60
CA GLU A 39 22.54 3.00 -16.62
C GLU A 39 21.59 3.90 -15.79
N ILE A 40 20.39 3.41 -15.46
CA ILE A 40 19.44 4.16 -14.63
C ILE A 40 19.63 3.72 -13.17
N GLU A 41 20.34 4.54 -12.40
CA GLU A 41 20.34 4.44 -10.94
C GLU A 41 18.99 4.95 -10.40
N GLU A 42 18.32 4.17 -9.55
CA GLU A 42 17.10 4.61 -8.88
C GLU A 42 17.42 5.77 -7.94
N GLU A 43 16.96 6.98 -8.28
CA GLU A 43 17.09 8.13 -7.39
C GLU A 43 16.29 7.89 -6.10
N PRO A 44 16.91 8.12 -4.92
CA PRO A 44 16.24 7.91 -3.64
C PRO A 44 15.05 8.86 -3.50
N SER A 45 13.86 8.30 -3.34
CA SER A 45 12.62 9.03 -3.13
C SER A 45 12.27 9.12 -1.65
N LYS A 46 11.62 10.22 -1.26
CA LYS A 46 11.07 10.39 0.11
C LYS A 46 10.03 9.33 0.48
N LEU A 47 9.51 8.58 -0.50
CA LEU A 47 8.53 7.51 -0.29
C LEU A 47 9.15 6.12 -0.21
N ASP A 48 10.48 5.99 -0.32
CA ASP A 48 11.15 4.68 -0.30
C ASP A 48 10.98 3.93 1.03
N PHE A 49 10.79 4.66 2.14
CA PHE A 49 10.46 4.03 3.42
C PHE A 49 9.12 3.27 3.40
N LEU A 50 8.18 3.68 2.52
CA LEU A 50 6.92 2.98 2.31
C LEU A 50 7.05 1.84 1.30
N ARG A 51 8.12 1.83 0.49
CA ARG A 51 8.39 0.84 -0.56
C ARG A 51 9.26 -0.30 -0.04
N ASN A 52 8.88 -0.87 1.12
CA ASN A 52 9.57 -2.02 1.67
C ASN A 52 8.59 -3.16 1.98
N GLN A 53 9.12 -4.39 2.06
CA GLN A 53 8.31 -5.59 2.32
C GLN A 53 7.48 -5.47 3.60
N LEU A 54 8.04 -4.87 4.66
CA LEU A 54 7.36 -4.70 5.94
C LEU A 54 6.16 -3.74 5.81
N ALA A 55 6.31 -2.62 5.11
CA ALA A 55 5.25 -1.67 4.82
C ALA A 55 4.17 -2.30 3.93
N PHE A 56 4.57 -3.10 2.93
CA PHE A 56 3.64 -3.86 2.11
C PHE A 56 2.81 -4.86 2.92
N TYR A 57 3.45 -5.72 3.72
CA TYR A 57 2.75 -6.73 4.51
C TYR A 57 1.87 -6.10 5.60
N THR A 58 2.35 -5.03 6.26
CA THR A 58 1.54 -4.31 7.25
C THR A 58 0.32 -3.66 6.61
N ALA A 59 0.48 -3.00 5.46
CA ALA A 59 -0.66 -2.44 4.72
C ALA A 59 -1.65 -3.52 4.27
N ALA A 60 -1.17 -4.67 3.80
CA ALA A 60 -2.03 -5.80 3.41
C ALA A 60 -2.86 -6.33 4.59
N VAL A 61 -2.23 -6.51 5.75
CA VAL A 61 -2.91 -6.96 6.98
C VAL A 61 -3.93 -5.93 7.45
N VAL A 62 -3.56 -4.64 7.47
CA VAL A 62 -4.48 -3.56 7.86
C VAL A 62 -5.69 -3.50 6.93
N LEU A 63 -5.48 -3.61 5.61
CA LEU A 63 -6.57 -3.61 4.64
C LEU A 63 -7.53 -4.80 4.88
N ALA A 64 -6.98 -6.01 5.05
CA ALA A 64 -7.77 -7.21 5.28
C ALA A 64 -8.56 -7.14 6.61
N ALA A 65 -7.91 -6.67 7.68
CA ALA A 65 -8.55 -6.48 8.98
C ALA A 65 -9.66 -5.42 8.93
N THR A 66 -9.40 -4.29 8.27
CA THR A 66 -10.36 -3.19 8.10
C THR A 66 -11.59 -3.66 7.33
N ALA A 67 -11.39 -4.37 6.22
CA ALA A 67 -12.50 -4.92 5.44
C ALA A 67 -13.30 -5.95 6.24
N SER A 68 -12.62 -6.90 6.91
CA SER A 68 -13.27 -7.93 7.73
C SER A 68 -14.12 -7.33 8.84
N TYR A 69 -13.58 -6.31 9.53
CA TYR A 69 -14.28 -5.61 10.60
C TYR A 69 -15.49 -4.82 10.08
N TYR A 70 -15.35 -4.14 8.95
CA TYR A 70 -16.46 -3.45 8.29
C TYR A 70 -17.59 -4.42 7.94
N PHE A 71 -17.28 -5.56 7.32
CA PHE A 71 -18.29 -6.58 7.01
C PHE A 71 -18.95 -7.16 8.26
N TRP A 72 -18.18 -7.36 9.34
CA TRP A 72 -18.73 -7.83 10.61
C TRP A 72 -19.71 -6.83 11.25
N LEU A 73 -19.40 -5.53 11.18
CA LEU A 73 -20.28 -4.48 11.71
C LEU A 73 -21.53 -4.21 10.85
N THR A 74 -21.48 -4.57 9.57
CA THR A 74 -22.58 -4.35 8.61
C THR A 74 -23.55 -5.54 8.56
N ARG A 75 -23.23 -6.64 9.26
CA ARG A 75 -24.08 -7.82 9.41
C ARG A 75 -25.16 -7.60 10.47
#